data_AF-A0A2H0VPD1-F1
#
_entry.id   AF-A0A2H0VPD1-F1
#
_cell.length_a   1.000
_cell.length_b   1.000
_cell.length_c   1.000
_cell.angle_alpha   90.00
_cell.angle_beta   90.00
_cell.angle_gamma   90.00
#
_symmetry.space_group_name_H-M   'P 1'
#
loop_
_entity.id
_entity.type
_entity.pdbx_description
1 polymer ?
#
loop_
_entity_poly.entity_id
_entity_poly.type
_entity_poly.pdbx_seq_one_letter_code
_entity_poly.pdbx_strand_id
1 'polypeptide(L)'
;MESIGEEIKKRQNSNSSIVNSNKKYITTVNSNSDLSLEEEITSVFERHGVKPEGVAKMLAEGLDDTKSERYYLLLAKENNMPKLLEALHITKQAKQESKLRISMAVYFLGILKNWGFKTKFKK
;
A
#
# COMPACT_ATOMS: atom_id res chain seq x y z
N MET A 1 31.38 -21.81 -60.15
CA MET A 1 31.91 -23.13 -59.76
C MET A 1 33.06 -22.82 -58.83
N GLU A 2 33.09 -23.12 -57.53
CA GLU A 2 32.57 -24.20 -56.67
C GLU A 2 32.02 -23.57 -55.36
N SER A 3 30.88 -23.94 -54.76
CA SER A 3 30.45 -25.18 -54.07
C SER A 3 30.55 -25.09 -52.53
N ILE A 4 29.36 -24.95 -51.92
CA ILE A 4 28.82 -25.43 -50.64
C ILE A 4 29.76 -26.24 -49.71
N GLY A 5 29.81 -25.83 -48.43
CA GLY A 5 29.68 -26.76 -47.29
C GLY A 5 30.87 -26.85 -46.31
N GLU A 6 30.69 -26.31 -45.10
CA GLU A 6 31.28 -26.75 -43.81
C GLU A 6 30.57 -25.94 -42.69
N GLU A 7 29.65 -26.43 -41.86
CA GLU A 7 29.65 -27.52 -40.87
C GLU A 7 29.85 -27.04 -39.39
N ILE A 8 28.70 -26.79 -38.75
CA ILE A 8 28.23 -27.27 -37.41
C ILE A 8 29.14 -27.15 -36.15
N LYS A 9 28.57 -26.43 -35.16
CA LYS A 9 28.67 -26.53 -33.67
C LYS A 9 30.03 -26.33 -32.98
N LYS A 10 30.00 -25.48 -31.93
CA LYS A 10 30.36 -25.87 -30.55
C LYS A 10 29.94 -24.84 -29.47
N ARG A 11 29.19 -25.35 -28.48
CA ARG A 11 29.28 -25.10 -27.01
C ARG A 11 28.77 -23.73 -26.52
N GLN A 12 27.55 -23.58 -25.98
CA GLN A 12 27.07 -24.11 -24.70
C GLN A 12 28.17 -24.23 -23.63
N ASN A 13 28.38 -23.16 -22.85
CA ASN A 13 28.55 -23.25 -21.39
C ASN A 13 28.44 -21.87 -20.75
N SER A 14 27.35 -21.59 -20.02
CA SER A 14 27.37 -20.71 -18.85
C SER A 14 26.12 -21.03 -18.02
N ASN A 15 26.41 -21.47 -16.80
CA ASN A 15 25.49 -22.06 -15.86
C ASN A 15 24.39 -21.10 -15.41
N SER A 16 23.16 -21.60 -15.42
CA SER A 16 22.25 -21.68 -14.27
C SER A 16 22.43 -20.62 -13.16
N SER A 17 21.48 -19.69 -13.10
CA SER A 17 20.74 -19.45 -11.86
C SER A 17 19.33 -18.95 -12.21
N ILE A 18 18.37 -19.84 -12.01
CA ILE A 18 16.94 -19.56 -11.98
C ILE A 18 16.70 -18.58 -10.83
N VAL A 19 16.26 -17.37 -11.13
CA VAL A 19 15.62 -16.50 -10.13
C VAL A 19 14.21 -16.23 -10.62
N ASN A 20 13.31 -17.10 -10.17
CA ASN A 20 11.87 -16.90 -10.22
C ASN A 20 11.53 -15.61 -9.45
N SER A 21 11.38 -14.51 -10.17
CA SER A 21 10.67 -13.34 -9.68
C SER A 21 9.37 -13.24 -10.46
N ASN A 22 8.37 -14.00 -10.02
CA ASN A 22 6.96 -13.78 -10.35
C ASN A 22 6.54 -12.39 -9.86
N LYS A 23 6.95 -11.34 -10.57
CA LYS A 23 6.38 -10.02 -10.44
C LYS A 23 5.12 -10.02 -11.29
N LYS A 24 4.04 -10.58 -10.74
CA LYS A 24 2.69 -10.39 -11.26
C LYS A 24 2.40 -8.89 -11.15
N TYR A 25 2.68 -8.15 -12.21
CA TYR A 25 2.04 -6.86 -12.45
C TYR A 25 0.57 -7.19 -12.73
N ILE A 26 -0.24 -7.16 -11.68
CA ILE A 26 -1.69 -7.16 -11.82
C ILE A 26 -2.04 -5.76 -12.29
N THR A 27 -2.10 -5.58 -13.61
CA THR A 27 -2.66 -4.40 -14.24
C THR A 27 -4.19 -4.52 -14.17
N THR A 28 -4.78 -4.21 -13.03
CA THR A 28 -6.22 -4.04 -12.92
C THR A 28 -6.57 -2.67 -13.45
N VAL A 29 -7.22 -2.64 -14.61
CA VAL A 29 -7.66 -1.44 -15.30
C VAL A 29 -9.07 -1.08 -14.80
N ASN A 30 -9.29 0.22 -14.56
CA ASN A 30 -10.56 0.96 -14.67
C ASN A 30 -11.47 1.01 -13.42
N SER A 31 -11.51 2.17 -12.71
CA SER A 31 -12.52 3.22 -12.95
C SER A 31 -12.44 4.37 -11.91
N ASN A 32 -12.28 5.60 -12.43
CA ASN A 32 -12.52 6.91 -11.80
C ASN A 32 -11.59 7.35 -10.66
N SER A 33 -10.59 8.16 -11.05
CA SER A 33 -9.62 8.90 -10.21
C SER A 33 -8.62 8.05 -9.43
N ASP A 34 -8.04 7.03 -10.08
CA ASP A 34 -6.98 6.20 -9.54
C ASP A 34 -5.63 6.95 -9.54
N LEU A 35 -5.41 7.78 -8.51
CA LEU A 35 -4.03 8.06 -8.08
C LEU A 35 -3.47 6.75 -7.52
N SER A 36 -2.24 6.37 -7.88
CA SER A 36 -1.56 5.24 -7.24
C SER A 36 -1.42 5.50 -5.73
N LEU A 37 -1.28 4.45 -4.91
CA LEU A 37 -1.11 4.60 -3.46
C LEU A 37 0.05 5.57 -3.13
N GLU A 38 1.12 5.48 -3.91
CA GLU A 38 2.28 6.35 -3.82
C GLU A 38 1.93 7.81 -4.16
N GLU A 39 1.09 8.03 -5.16
CA GLU A 39 0.59 9.36 -5.54
C GLU A 39 -0.40 9.92 -4.52
N GLU A 40 -1.29 9.11 -3.94
CA GLU A 40 -2.19 9.51 -2.86
C GLU A 40 -1.37 9.96 -1.65
N ILE A 41 -0.41 9.14 -1.21
CA ILE A 41 0.50 9.44 -0.11
C ILE A 41 1.33 10.70 -0.39
N THR A 42 1.90 10.83 -1.59
CA THR A 42 2.71 12.00 -1.98
C THR A 42 1.87 13.27 -2.02
N SER A 43 0.67 13.22 -2.60
CA SER A 43 -0.24 14.38 -2.67
C SER A 43 -0.70 14.86 -1.29
N VAL A 44 -0.80 13.96 -0.31
CA VAL A 44 -1.14 14.29 1.08
C VAL A 44 0.05 14.98 1.75
N PHE A 45 1.26 14.49 1.52
CA PHE A 45 2.48 15.11 2.02
C PHE A 45 2.71 16.50 1.42
N GLU A 46 2.42 16.69 0.13
CA GLU A 46 2.53 17.98 -0.56
C GLU A 46 1.47 18.99 -0.11
N ARG A 47 0.21 18.56 0.10
CA ARG A 47 -0.90 19.47 0.46
C ARG A 47 -0.88 19.95 1.92
N HIS A 48 -0.45 19.11 2.86
CA HIS A 48 -0.54 19.44 4.28
C HIS A 48 0.83 19.70 4.94
N GLY A 49 1.93 19.45 4.23
CA GLY A 49 3.17 19.05 4.87
C GLY A 49 2.95 17.72 5.62
N VAL A 50 4.01 17.04 6.04
CA VAL A 50 3.91 15.79 6.83
C VAL A 50 3.45 16.13 8.27
N LYS A 51 2.27 16.72 8.43
CA LYS A 51 1.72 17.16 9.71
C LYS A 51 0.76 16.10 10.26
N PRO A 52 0.95 15.67 11.51
CA PRO A 52 0.06 14.69 12.15
C PRO A 52 -1.42 15.10 12.10
N GLU A 53 -1.72 16.39 12.15
CA GLU A 53 -3.09 16.93 12.08
C GLU A 53 -3.77 16.63 10.74
N GLY A 54 -3.04 16.76 9.61
CA GLY A 54 -3.58 16.46 8.29
C GLY A 54 -3.87 14.96 8.13
N VAL A 55 -2.94 14.11 8.59
CA VAL A 55 -3.11 12.66 8.59
C VAL A 55 -4.27 12.24 9.49
N ALA A 56 -4.40 12.84 10.67
CA ALA A 56 -5.50 12.55 11.59
C ALA A 56 -6.87 12.84 10.98
N LYS A 57 -7.03 14.01 10.35
CA LYS A 57 -8.26 14.39 9.68
C LYS A 57 -8.59 13.44 8.53
N MET A 58 -7.60 13.11 7.69
CA MET A 58 -7.78 12.18 6.58
C MET A 58 -8.17 10.77 7.05
N LEU A 59 -7.59 10.30 8.15
CA LEU A 59 -7.99 9.03 8.79
C LEU A 59 -9.44 9.11 9.29
N ALA A 60 -9.81 10.19 9.96
CA ALA A 60 -11.14 10.36 10.55
C ALA A 60 -12.23 10.39 9.45
N GLU A 61 -12.02 11.14 8.38
CA GLU A 61 -12.91 11.22 7.22
C GLU A 61 -12.91 9.90 6.44
N GLY A 62 -11.74 9.32 6.18
CA GLY A 62 -11.60 8.10 5.39
C GLY A 62 -12.16 6.84 6.07
N LEU A 63 -12.23 6.82 7.40
CA LEU A 63 -12.83 5.75 8.20
C LEU A 63 -14.29 6.00 8.60
N ASP A 64 -14.86 7.14 8.21
CA ASP A 64 -16.19 7.61 8.64
C ASP A 64 -16.33 7.65 10.18
N ASP A 65 -15.28 8.14 10.86
CA ASP A 65 -15.18 8.21 12.32
C ASP A 65 -14.62 9.57 12.79
N THR A 66 -15.25 10.65 12.34
CA THR A 66 -14.83 12.04 12.63
C THR A 66 -14.78 12.38 14.13
N LYS A 67 -15.64 11.76 14.94
CA LYS A 67 -15.63 11.89 16.41
C LYS A 67 -14.32 11.43 17.07
N SER A 68 -13.55 10.58 16.38
CA SER A 68 -12.29 10.01 16.85
C SER A 68 -11.06 10.73 16.29
N GLU A 69 -11.20 11.89 15.64
CA GLU A 69 -10.07 12.64 15.06
C GLU A 69 -8.93 12.87 16.07
N ARG A 70 -9.25 13.22 17.32
CA ARG A 70 -8.24 13.40 18.38
C ARG A 70 -7.47 12.12 18.69
N TYR A 71 -8.11 10.96 18.59
CA TYR A 71 -7.44 9.67 18.73
C TYR A 71 -6.49 9.41 17.54
N TYR A 72 -6.93 9.70 16.32
CA TYR A 72 -6.09 9.57 15.12
C TYR A 72 -4.90 10.53 15.13
N LEU A 73 -5.04 11.70 15.76
CA LEU A 73 -3.92 12.61 16.00
C LEU A 73 -2.84 11.98 16.89
N LEU A 74 -3.24 11.30 17.97
CA LEU A 74 -2.29 10.58 18.81
C LEU A 74 -1.62 9.43 18.05
N LEU A 75 -2.39 8.70 17.23
CA LEU A 75 -1.83 7.67 16.35
C LEU A 75 -0.78 8.23 15.40
N ALA A 76 -1.08 9.34 14.73
CA ALA A 76 -0.18 9.98 13.77
C ALA A 76 1.08 10.57 14.41
N LYS A 77 1.00 11.05 15.66
CA LYS A 77 2.15 11.55 16.43
C LYS A 77 3.08 10.44 16.90
N GLU A 78 2.53 9.28 17.24
CA GLU A 78 3.25 8.20 17.92
C GLU A 78 3.68 7.06 16.98
N ASN A 79 3.22 7.06 15.72
CA ASN A 79 3.49 5.99 14.76
C ASN A 79 3.88 6.53 13.37
N ASN A 80 4.33 5.63 12.50
CA ASN A 80 4.71 5.96 11.13
C ASN A 80 3.47 6.35 10.29
N MET A 81 3.38 7.64 9.95
CA MET A 81 2.26 8.20 9.17
C MET A 81 2.02 7.55 7.80
N PRO A 82 3.05 7.30 6.95
CA PRO A 82 2.85 6.57 5.69
C PRO A 82 2.15 5.22 5.87
N LYS A 83 2.56 4.44 6.88
CA LYS A 83 1.93 3.15 7.20
C LYS A 83 0.49 3.30 7.70
N LEU A 84 0.15 4.39 8.39
CA LEU A 84 -1.25 4.65 8.76
C LEU A 84 -2.12 4.90 7.51
N LEU A 85 -1.60 5.63 6.52
CA LEU A 85 -2.30 5.85 5.24
C LEU A 85 -2.42 4.56 4.44
N GLU A 86 -1.40 3.70 4.44
CA GLU A 86 -1.45 2.36 3.83
C GLU A 86 -2.56 1.50 4.48
N ALA A 87 -2.66 1.50 5.81
CA ALA A 87 -3.73 0.79 6.51
C ALA A 87 -5.13 1.36 6.17
N LEU A 88 -5.25 2.68 6.00
CA LEU A 88 -6.48 3.32 5.55
C LEU A 88 -6.87 2.85 4.15
N HIS A 89 -5.91 2.82 3.22
CA HIS A 89 -6.14 2.37 1.85
C HIS A 89 -6.62 0.92 1.81
N ILE A 90 -5.93 0.01 2.53
CA ILE A 90 -6.34 -1.41 2.65
C ILE A 90 -7.76 -1.53 3.21
N THR A 91 -8.10 -0.71 4.21
CA THR A 91 -9.44 -0.70 4.81
C THR A 91 -10.50 -0.25 3.80
N LYS A 92 -10.24 0.80 3.02
CA LYS A 92 -11.15 1.27 1.96
C LYS A 92 -11.34 0.23 0.87
N GLN A 93 -10.27 -0.42 0.41
CA GLN A 93 -10.36 -1.51 -0.57
C GLN A 93 -11.22 -2.66 -0.02
N ALA A 94 -11.00 -3.10 1.22
CA ALA A 94 -11.80 -4.16 1.84
C ALA A 94 -13.29 -3.77 1.95
N LYS A 95 -13.61 -2.48 2.16
CA LYS A 95 -14.98 -1.98 2.15
C LYS A 95 -15.61 -2.03 0.76
N GLN A 96 -14.90 -1.58 -0.27
CA GLN A 96 -15.36 -1.59 -1.66
C GLN A 96 -15.63 -3.01 -2.15
N GLU A 97 -14.76 -3.96 -1.80
CA GLU A 97 -14.94 -5.38 -2.11
C GLU A 97 -16.06 -6.07 -1.30
N SER A 98 -16.81 -5.31 -0.49
CA SER A 98 -17.90 -5.80 0.37
C SER A 98 -17.47 -6.90 1.36
N LYS A 99 -16.18 -6.95 1.71
CA LYS A 99 -15.62 -7.95 2.62
C LYS A 99 -15.79 -7.58 4.10
N LEU A 100 -16.23 -6.36 4.40
CA LEU A 100 -16.37 -5.87 5.77
C LEU A 100 -17.78 -6.03 6.33
N ARG A 101 -17.92 -6.95 7.29
CA ARG A 101 -19.10 -7.06 8.18
C ARG A 101 -19.04 -6.13 9.40
N ILE A 102 -17.91 -5.46 9.60
CA ILE A 102 -17.61 -4.59 10.74
C ILE A 102 -17.35 -3.15 10.26
N SER A 103 -17.30 -2.18 11.16
CA SER A 103 -16.96 -0.80 10.79
C SER A 103 -15.52 -0.68 10.28
N MET A 104 -15.27 0.28 9.38
CA MET A 104 -13.94 0.55 8.84
C MET A 104 -12.95 0.88 9.95
N ALA A 105 -13.34 1.70 10.93
CA ALA A 105 -12.49 2.02 12.09
C ALA A 105 -12.04 0.78 12.88
N VAL A 106 -12.93 -0.20 13.10
CA VAL A 106 -12.58 -1.44 13.82
C VAL A 106 -11.63 -2.32 12.99
N TYR A 107 -11.89 -2.43 11.68
CA TYR A 107 -11.03 -3.19 10.78
C TYR A 107 -9.63 -2.57 10.68
N PHE A 108 -9.56 -1.26 10.49
CA PHE A 108 -8.33 -0.47 10.51
C PHE A 108 -7.54 -0.72 11.79
N LEU A 109 -8.19 -0.68 12.96
CA LEU A 109 -7.53 -0.98 14.23
C LEU A 109 -7.00 -2.42 14.30
N GLY A 110 -7.69 -3.37 13.65
CA GLY A 110 -7.23 -4.75 13.49
C GLY A 110 -5.94 -4.84 12.69
N ILE A 111 -5.85 -4.13 11.55
CA ILE A 111 -4.63 -4.04 10.74
C ILE A 111 -3.48 -3.49 11.59
N LEU A 112 -3.69 -2.37 12.28
CA LEU A 112 -2.66 -1.75 13.10
C LEU A 112 -2.14 -2.67 14.20
N LYS A 113 -3.03 -3.40 14.88
CA LYS A 113 -2.62 -4.38 15.90
C LYS A 113 -1.79 -5.51 15.30
N ASN A 114 -2.19 -6.03 14.14
CA ASN A 114 -1.44 -7.08 13.44
C ASN A 114 -0.06 -6.61 12.99
N TRP A 115 0.10 -5.32 12.69
CA TRP A 115 1.38 -4.71 12.34
C TRP A 115 2.20 -4.24 13.55
N GLY A 116 1.72 -4.46 14.77
CA GLY A 116 2.46 -4.09 16.00
C GLY A 116 2.43 -2.61 16.33
N PHE A 117 1.48 -1.84 15.81
CA PHE A 117 1.37 -0.39 16.07
C PHE A 117 0.85 -0.10 17.48
N LYS A 118 1.33 0.99 18.06
CA LYS A 118 0.83 1.47 19.36
C LYS A 118 -0.54 2.10 19.15
N THR A 119 -1.57 1.44 19.67
CA THR A 119 -2.99 1.85 19.53
C THR A 119 -3.62 2.29 20.85
N LYS A 120 -2.90 2.18 21.98
CA LYS A 120 -3.33 2.60 23.31
C LYS A 120 -2.39 3.69 23.82
N PHE A 121 -2.96 4.81 24.23
CA PHE A 121 -2.23 5.97 24.73
C PHE A 121 -2.66 6.24 26.16
N LYS A 122 -1.69 6.45 27.05
CA LYS A 122 -1.96 6.92 28.42
C LYS A 122 -2.34 8.40 28.33
N LYS A 123 -3.36 8.80 29.12
CA LYS A 123 -3.80 10.20 29.25
C LYS A 123 -2.74 11.05 29.94
#